data_AF-A0A935LV48-F1
#
_entry.id   AF-A0A935LV48-F1
#
_cell.length_a   1.000
_cell.length_b   1.000
_cell.length_c   1.000
_cell.angle_alpha   90.00
_cell.angle_beta   90.00
_cell.angle_gamma   90.00
#
_symmetry.space_group_name_H-M   'P 1'
#
loop_
_entity.id
_entity.type
_entity.pdbx_description
1 polymer ?
#
loop_
_entity_poly.entity_id
_entity_poly.type
_entity_poly.pdbx_seq_one_letter_code
_entity_poly.pdbx_strand_id
1 'polypeptide(L)'
;MIALVGCSQGDVPDERLVSTYAEVIIVRESSNDTMLVRRKLDSVLASHNYVREEFEKDLRSMGSTPKLFKNFYDSVNQRLSRMRDTTSP
;
A
#
# COMPACT_ATOMS: atom_id res chain seq x y z
N MET A 1 -26.95 11.76 26.70
CA MET A 1 -26.67 10.54 25.92
C MET A 1 -25.32 10.75 25.25
N ILE A 2 -24.24 10.22 25.85
CA ILE A 2 -22.88 10.41 25.34
C ILE A 2 -22.68 9.34 24.27
N ALA A 3 -22.71 9.74 23.01
CA ALA A 3 -22.35 8.89 21.89
C ALA A 3 -20.83 8.69 21.91
N LEU A 4 -20.39 7.57 22.48
CA LEU A 4 -19.04 7.05 22.29
C LEU A 4 -18.90 6.70 20.80
N VAL A 5 -18.36 7.62 20.02
CA VAL A 5 -17.80 7.32 18.70
C VAL A 5 -16.57 6.46 18.94
N GLY A 6 -16.79 5.15 19.07
CA GLY A 6 -15.72 4.17 18.99
C GLY A 6 -15.20 4.16 17.56
N CYS A 7 -14.26 5.04 17.24
CA CYS A 7 -13.41 4.87 16.08
C CYS A 7 -12.67 3.54 16.29
N SER A 8 -13.11 2.48 15.61
CA SER A 8 -12.35 1.25 15.48
C SER A 8 -11.08 1.58 14.69
N GLN A 9 -10.05 2.00 15.41
CA GLN A 9 -8.71 2.33 14.89
C GLN A 9 -8.08 1.14 14.13
N GLY A 10 -8.68 -0.05 14.21
CA GLY A 10 -8.28 -1.24 13.46
C GLY A 10 -8.74 -1.31 12.00
N ASP A 11 -9.65 -0.45 11.53
CA ASP A 11 -10.23 -0.55 10.16
C ASP A 11 -9.57 0.37 9.12
N VAL A 12 -8.70 1.28 9.54
CA VAL A 12 -8.03 2.26 8.68
C VAL A 12 -6.64 1.73 8.33
N PRO A 13 -6.33 1.51 7.03
CA PRO A 13 -5.02 1.03 6.62
C PRO A 13 -3.89 2.03 6.93
N ASP A 14 -2.71 1.50 7.24
CA ASP A 14 -1.51 2.30 7.45
C ASP A 14 -1.08 3.01 6.14
N GLU A 15 -0.89 4.33 6.18
CA GLU A 15 -0.52 5.14 5.01
C GLU A 15 0.85 4.78 4.42
N ARG A 16 1.80 4.35 5.26
CA ARG A 16 3.12 3.85 4.83
C ARG A 16 2.91 2.58 4.01
N LEU A 17 2.08 1.65 4.48
CA LEU A 17 1.77 0.41 3.75
C LEU A 17 1.06 0.71 2.42
N VAL A 18 0.06 1.59 2.44
CA VAL A 18 -0.69 2.01 1.23
C VAL A 18 0.24 2.63 0.20
N SER A 19 1.09 3.57 0.62
CA SER A 19 2.06 4.24 -0.27
C SER A 19 3.06 3.26 -0.85
N THR A 20 3.64 2.40 0.00
CA THR A 20 4.62 1.39 -0.41
C THR A 20 4.02 0.42 -1.43
N TYR A 21 2.82 -0.11 -1.16
CA TYR A 21 2.19 -1.09 -2.05
C TYR A 21 1.77 -0.47 -3.40
N ALA A 22 1.31 0.79 -3.41
CA ALA A 22 1.04 1.51 -4.65
C ALA A 22 2.28 1.65 -5.54
N GLU A 23 3.44 2.00 -4.96
CA GLU A 23 4.70 2.07 -5.71
C GLU A 23 5.19 0.70 -6.18
N VAL A 24 4.99 -0.36 -5.38
CA VAL A 24 5.27 -1.75 -5.79
C VAL A 24 4.48 -2.14 -7.04
N ILE A 25 3.19 -1.75 -7.13
CA ILE A 25 2.37 -1.99 -8.33
C ILE A 25 2.98 -1.29 -9.55
N ILE A 26 3.30 0.00 -9.42
CA ILE A 26 3.90 0.79 -10.51
C ILE A 26 5.21 0.16 -10.99
N VAL A 27 6.08 -0.26 -10.07
CA VAL A 27 7.36 -0.91 -10.41
C VAL A 27 7.11 -2.17 -11.23
N ARG A 28 6.14 -3.01 -10.83
CA ARG A 28 5.81 -4.26 -11.53
C ARG A 28 5.20 -4.02 -12.91
N GLU A 29 4.44 -2.95 -13.08
CA GLU A 29 3.88 -2.56 -14.38
C GLU A 29 4.93 -1.91 -15.30
N SER A 30 5.99 -1.33 -14.75
CA SER A 30 6.99 -0.56 -15.51
C SER A 30 7.96 -1.39 -16.36
N SER A 31 8.09 -2.69 -16.12
CA SER A 31 9.06 -3.54 -16.84
C SER A 31 8.78 -5.03 -16.65
N ASN A 32 9.11 -5.83 -17.68
CA ASN A 32 9.13 -7.29 -17.61
C ASN A 32 10.51 -7.86 -17.20
N ASP A 33 11.54 -7.02 -17.09
CA ASP A 33 12.87 -7.44 -16.63
C ASP A 33 12.82 -7.72 -15.13
N THR A 34 12.86 -9.01 -14.78
CA THR A 34 12.74 -9.47 -13.39
C THR A 34 13.87 -8.95 -12.49
N MET A 35 15.09 -8.78 -13.02
CA MET A 35 16.24 -8.29 -12.23
C MET A 35 16.10 -6.80 -11.96
N LEU A 36 15.70 -6.04 -12.97
CA LEU A 36 15.42 -4.60 -12.82
C LEU A 36 14.26 -4.37 -11.86
N VAL A 37 13.16 -5.11 -12.01
CA VAL A 37 12.00 -5.05 -11.11
C VAL A 37 12.43 -5.34 -9.68
N ARG A 38 13.20 -6.41 -9.44
CA ARG A 38 13.65 -6.76 -8.08
C ARG A 38 14.45 -5.64 -7.43
N ARG A 39 15.42 -5.04 -8.13
CA ARG A 39 16.21 -3.92 -7.60
C ARG A 39 15.34 -2.70 -7.29
N LYS A 40 14.38 -2.38 -8.16
CA LYS A 40 13.44 -1.28 -7.94
C LYS A 40 12.54 -1.54 -6.74
N LEU A 41 12.04 -2.77 -6.57
CA LEU A 41 11.24 -3.16 -5.41
C LEU A 41 12.04 -3.00 -4.11
N ASP A 42 13.29 -3.49 -4.08
CA ASP A 42 14.16 -3.33 -2.90
C ASP A 42 14.38 -1.83 -2.57
N SER A 43 14.53 -0.98 -3.59
CA SER A 43 14.63 0.47 -3.41
C SER A 43 13.36 1.10 -2.86
N VAL A 44 12.17 0.68 -3.33
CA VAL A 44 10.87 1.18 -2.83
C VAL A 44 10.68 0.79 -1.37
N LEU A 45 10.97 -0.46 -0.99
CA LEU A 45 10.86 -0.88 0.41
C LEU A 45 11.80 -0.05 1.30
N ALA A 46 13.04 0.15 0.87
CA ALA A 46 14.01 0.95 1.62
C ALA A 46 13.58 2.42 1.76
N SER A 47 13.02 3.05 0.72
CA SER A 47 12.59 4.46 0.79
C SER A 47 11.44 4.70 1.77
N HIS A 48 10.64 3.67 2.04
CA HIS A 48 9.56 3.70 3.03
C HIS A 48 9.96 3.12 4.39
N ASN A 49 11.25 2.87 4.62
CA ASN A 49 11.77 2.24 5.85
C ASN A 49 11.11 0.88 6.16
N TYR A 50 10.86 0.10 5.12
CA TYR A 50 10.34 -1.27 5.25
C TYR A 50 11.46 -2.29 5.14
N VAL A 51 11.48 -3.22 6.09
CA VAL A 51 12.11 -4.53 5.91
C VAL A 51 11.12 -5.43 5.17
N ARG A 52 11.61 -6.29 4.26
CA ARG A 52 10.76 -7.11 3.39
C ARG A 52 9.79 -7.99 4.18
N GLU A 53 10.26 -8.65 5.22
CA GLU A 53 9.46 -9.55 6.05
C GLU A 53 8.34 -8.80 6.80
N GLU A 54 8.62 -7.58 7.26
CA GLU A 54 7.65 -6.68 7.90
C GLU A 54 6.58 -6.25 6.90
N PHE A 55 7.00 -5.78 5.73
CA PHE A 55 6.09 -5.39 4.65
C PHE A 55 5.14 -6.53 4.25
N GLU A 56 5.68 -7.73 4.04
CA GLU A 56 4.85 -8.89 3.68
C GLU A 56 3.89 -9.29 4.80
N LYS A 57 4.33 -9.19 6.06
CA LYS A 57 3.47 -9.44 7.23
C LYS A 57 2.32 -8.44 7.30
N ASP A 58 2.62 -7.16 7.14
CA ASP A 58 1.62 -6.08 7.14
C ASP A 58 0.64 -6.26 5.98
N LEU A 59 1.13 -6.54 4.78
CA LEU A 59 0.30 -6.80 3.61
C LEU A 59 -0.63 -8.01 3.82
N ARG A 60 -0.11 -9.12 4.37
CA ARG A 60 -0.93 -10.30 4.70
C ARG A 60 -2.00 -9.97 5.75
N SER A 61 -1.70 -9.10 6.71
CA SER A 61 -2.66 -8.72 7.75
C SER A 61 -3.89 -8.00 7.20
N MET A 62 -3.76 -7.26 6.08
CA MET A 62 -4.88 -6.61 5.40
C MET A 62 -5.85 -7.62 4.78
N GLY A 63 -5.38 -8.83 4.46
CA GLY A 63 -6.22 -9.93 3.96
C GLY A 63 -6.96 -10.71 5.06
N SER A 64 -6.82 -10.35 6.33
CA SER A 64 -7.38 -11.11 7.46
C SER A 64 -8.91 -11.04 7.55
N THR A 65 -9.54 -9.98 7.04
CA THR A 65 -10.99 -9.85 6.95
C THR A 65 -11.40 -9.18 5.63
N PRO A 66 -12.61 -9.46 5.10
CA PRO A 66 -13.09 -8.81 3.87
C PRO A 66 -13.15 -7.28 3.96
N LYS A 67 -13.48 -6.74 5.15
CA LYS A 67 -13.58 -5.30 5.37
C LYS A 67 -12.21 -4.61 5.29
N LEU A 68 -11.20 -5.17 5.97
CA LEU A 68 -9.83 -4.65 5.93
C LEU A 68 -9.26 -4.71 4.52
N PHE A 69 -9.47 -5.84 3.84
CA PHE A 69 -9.00 -6.03 2.48
C PHE A 69 -9.59 -4.97 1.54
N LYS A 70 -10.91 -4.78 1.60
CA LYS A 70 -11.61 -3.77 0.79
C LYS A 70 -11.07 -2.36 1.08
N ASN A 71 -11.00 -1.97 2.35
CA ASN A 71 -10.52 -0.63 2.73
C ASN A 71 -9.09 -0.38 2.29
N PHE A 72 -8.21 -1.37 2.43
CA PHE A 72 -6.82 -1.30 1.96
C PHE A 72 -6.74 -1.10 0.45
N TYR A 73 -7.44 -1.95 -0.32
CA TYR A 73 -7.43 -1.84 -1.78
C TYR A 73 -8.06 -0.54 -2.29
N ASP A 74 -9.14 -0.06 -1.67
CA ASP A 74 -9.74 1.23 -2.00
C ASP A 74 -8.74 2.38 -1.78
N SER A 75 -7.98 2.34 -0.68
CA SER A 75 -6.96 3.35 -0.36
C SER A 75 -5.80 3.31 -1.36
N VAL A 76 -5.34 2.10 -1.73
CA VAL A 76 -4.31 1.90 -2.76
C VAL A 76 -4.78 2.43 -4.12
N ASN A 77 -6.02 2.12 -4.52
CA ASN A 77 -6.60 2.63 -5.77
C ASN A 77 -6.70 4.16 -5.76
N GLN A 78 -7.13 4.75 -4.66
CA GLN A 78 -7.18 6.21 -4.52
C GLN A 78 -5.78 6.82 -4.66
N ARG A 79 -4.76 6.21 -4.04
CA ARG A 79 -3.36 6.65 -4.15
C ARG A 79 -2.85 6.59 -5.59
N LEU A 80 -3.09 5.47 -6.28
CA LEU A 80 -2.70 5.28 -7.68
C LEU A 80 -3.36 6.30 -8.61
N SER A 81 -4.65 6.61 -8.39
CA SER A 81 -5.35 7.65 -9.16
C SER A 81 -4.70 9.02 -8.98
N ARG A 82 -4.38 9.42 -7.74
CA ARG A 82 -3.71 10.71 -7.48
C ARG A 82 -2.34 10.79 -8.15
N MET A 83 -1.55 9.72 -8.12
CA MET A 83 -0.23 9.69 -8.78
C MET A 83 -0.33 9.86 -10.30
N ARG A 84 -1.40 9.34 -10.91
CA ARG A 84 -1.69 9.50 -12.34
C ARG A 84 -2.08 10.93 -12.69
N ASP A 85 -2.92 11.54 -11.86
CA ASP A 85 -3.38 12.92 -12.05
C ASP A 85 -2.21 13.91 -11.93
N THR A 86 -1.27 13.67 -11.02
CA THR A 86 -0.05 14.50 -10.90
C THR A 86 0.94 14.32 -12.04
N THR A 87 0.76 13.30 -12.89
CA THR A 87 1.63 13.00 -14.04
C THR A 87 0.99 13.47 -15.37
N SER A 88 -0.25 13.96 -15.34
CA SER A 88 -0.89 14.56 -16.52
C SER A 88 -0.49 16.05 -16.63
N PRO A 89 0.10 16.48 -17.77
CA PRO A 89 0.50 17.87 -18.00
C PRO A 89 -0.68 18.83 -18.14
#